data_AF-A0A7S1WHF0-F1
#
_entry.id   AF-A0A7S1WHF0-F1
#
_cell.length_a   1.000
_cell.length_b   1.000
_cell.length_c   1.000
_cell.angle_alpha   90.00
_cell.angle_beta   90.00
_cell.angle_gamma   90.00
#
_symmetry.space_group_name_H-M   'P 1'
#
loop_
_entity.id
_entity.type
_entity.pdbx_description
1 polymer ?
#
loop_
_entity_poly.entity_id
_entity_poly.type
_entity_poly.pdbx_seq_one_letter_code
_entity_poly.pdbx_strand_id
1 'polypeptide(L)'
;MESITVLDNGCLCCTMRDDLVVAIRDIVRTVEERLEQGVPDAMIDGILIETTGIADPGPICKTFGADPVVNAYCKIDGILTVVDSAHFLTQP
;
A
#
# COMPACT_ATOMS: atom_id res chain seq x y z
N MET A 1 -13.43 1.81 15.96
CA MET A 1 -12.07 2.37 16.07
C MET A 1 -11.22 1.54 15.14
N GLU A 2 -11.06 2.01 13.91
CA GLU A 2 -10.13 1.38 12.96
C GLU A 2 -8.72 1.73 13.40
N SER A 3 -7.87 0.72 13.50
CA SER A 3 -6.49 0.84 13.96
C SER A 3 -5.56 0.42 12.84
N ILE A 4 -4.84 1.40 12.29
CA ILE A 4 -3.65 1.14 11.47
C ILE A 4 -2.60 0.53 12.40
N THR A 5 -2.24 -0.74 12.17
CA THR A 5 -1.20 -1.40 12.95
C THR A 5 0.09 -1.42 12.16
N VAL A 6 1.10 -0.72 12.66
CA VAL A 6 2.47 -0.80 12.15
C VAL A 6 3.17 -1.96 12.85
N LEU A 7 3.70 -2.88 12.06
CA LEU A 7 4.46 -4.04 12.53
C LEU A 7 5.96 -3.71 12.50
N ASP A 8 6.73 -4.34 13.40
CA ASP A 8 8.18 -4.08 13.56
C ASP A 8 9.02 -4.41 12.30
N ASN A 9 8.45 -5.13 11.35
CA ASN A 9 9.07 -5.48 10.07
C ASN A 9 8.72 -4.51 8.92
N GLY A 10 8.07 -3.39 9.22
CA GLY A 10 7.67 -2.40 8.21
C GLY A 10 6.36 -2.72 7.48
N CYS A 11 5.64 -3.76 7.90
CA CYS A 11 4.28 -4.01 7.40
C CYS A 11 3.27 -3.08 8.08
N LEU A 12 2.26 -2.66 7.32
CA LEU A 12 1.13 -1.89 7.82
C LEU A 12 -0.15 -2.63 7.46
N CYS A 13 -0.93 -2.99 8.47
CA CYS A 13 -2.22 -3.65 8.28
C CYS A 13 -3.35 -2.63 8.47
N CYS A 14 -4.18 -2.49 7.43
CA CYS A 14 -5.35 -1.62 7.39
C CYS A 14 -6.58 -2.41 6.94
N THR A 15 -7.77 -2.05 7.45
CA THR A 15 -8.99 -2.84 7.19
C THR A 15 -9.86 -2.20 6.10
N MET A 16 -9.76 -0.88 5.92
CA MET A 16 -10.54 -0.13 4.93
C MET A 16 -9.68 0.60 3.89
N ARG A 17 -10.31 0.99 2.78
CA ARG A 17 -9.67 1.77 1.72
C ARG A 17 -9.21 3.15 2.20
N ASP A 18 -10.01 3.81 3.02
CA ASP A 18 -9.67 5.14 3.53
C ASP A 18 -8.46 5.06 4.48
N ASP A 19 -8.33 3.95 5.22
CA ASP A 19 -7.14 3.66 6.03
C ASP A 19 -5.87 3.48 5.17
N LEU A 20 -5.98 2.92 3.96
CA LEU A 20 -4.84 2.75 3.06
C LEU A 20 -4.26 4.10 2.60
N VAL A 21 -5.11 5.09 2.29
CA VAL A 21 -4.63 6.42 1.89
C VAL A 21 -3.93 7.11 3.05
N VAL A 22 -4.50 7.01 4.26
CA VAL A 22 -3.87 7.54 5.49
C VAL A 22 -2.52 6.86 5.73
N ALA A 23 -2.46 5.54 5.60
CA ALA A 23 -1.25 4.76 5.74
C ALA A 23 -0.14 5.18 4.76
N ILE A 24 -0.47 5.36 3.48
CA ILE A 24 0.50 5.80 2.47
C ILE A 24 1.00 7.21 2.79
N ARG A 25 0.12 8.12 3.21
CA ARG A 25 0.51 9.48 3.63
C ARG A 25 1.44 9.46 4.85
N ASP A 26 1.18 8.58 5.80
CA ASP A 26 2.06 8.39 6.96
C ASP A 26 3.45 7.86 6.54
N ILE A 27 3.50 6.91 5.61
CA ILE A 27 4.76 6.42 5.03
C ILE A 27 5.54 7.55 4.36
N VAL A 28 4.88 8.35 3.51
CA VAL A 28 5.49 9.51 2.84
C VAL A 28 6.08 10.48 3.86
N ARG A 29 5.30 10.87 4.88
CA ARG A 29 5.76 11.76 5.95
C ARG A 29 6.97 11.19 6.67
N THR A 30 6.94 9.91 7.06
CA THR A 30 8.06 9.27 7.75
C THR A 30 9.33 9.23 6.89
N VAL A 31 9.21 8.99 5.59
CA VAL A 31 10.36 9.04 4.67
C VAL A 31 10.92 10.46 4.60
N GLU A 32 10.07 11.48 4.44
CA GLU A 32 10.49 12.89 4.41
C GLU A 32 11.22 13.29 5.71
N GLU A 33 10.64 12.99 6.87
CA GLU A 33 11.25 13.30 8.18
C GLU A 33 12.63 12.64 8.34
N ARG A 34 12.78 11.37 7.90
CA ARG A 34 14.06 10.65 7.97
C ARG A 34 15.09 11.21 6.99
N LEU A 35 14.67 11.68 5.82
CA LEU A 35 15.55 12.36 4.86
C LEU A 35 16.06 13.69 5.42
N GLU A 36 15.18 14.51 6.01
CA GLU A 36 15.55 15.78 6.64
C GLU A 36 16.55 15.60 7.79
N GLN A 37 16.43 14.50 8.54
CA GLN A 37 17.34 14.12 9.62
C GLN A 37 18.67 13.53 9.12
N GLY A 38 18.84 13.33 7.80
CA GLY A 38 20.05 12.76 7.22
C GLY A 38 20.24 11.28 7.56
N VAL A 39 19.15 10.54 7.81
CA VAL A 39 19.20 9.11 8.11
C VAL A 39 19.66 8.36 6.84
N PRO A 40 20.76 7.57 6.91
CA PRO A 40 21.16 6.72 5.80
C PRO A 40 20.04 5.75 5.42
N ASP A 41 19.88 5.48 4.12
CA ASP A 41 18.88 4.55 3.58
C ASP A 41 17.44 4.87 4.03
N ALA A 42 17.11 6.16 4.16
CA ALA A 42 15.76 6.61 4.51
C ALA A 42 14.71 6.37 3.40
N MET A 43 15.14 6.27 2.14
CA MET A 43 14.28 5.97 1.00
C MET A 43 13.83 4.51 1.00
N ILE A 44 12.61 4.27 0.56
CA ILE A 44 12.09 2.93 0.27
C ILE A 44 11.96 2.74 -1.25
N ASP A 45 12.17 1.51 -1.72
CA ASP A 45 12.05 1.18 -3.14
C ASP A 45 10.59 1.11 -3.61
N GLY A 46 9.66 0.79 -2.72
CA GLY A 46 8.25 0.68 -3.05
C GLY A 46 7.37 0.22 -1.90
N ILE A 47 6.06 0.20 -2.16
CA ILE A 47 5.03 -0.27 -1.24
C ILE A 47 4.32 -1.44 -1.91
N LEU A 48 4.28 -2.60 -1.24
CA LEU A 48 3.49 -3.75 -1.68
C LEU A 48 2.16 -3.75 -0.93
N ILE A 49 1.06 -3.69 -1.69
CA ILE A 49 -0.29 -3.73 -1.14
C ILE A 49 -0.85 -5.14 -1.33
N GLU A 50 -1.00 -5.88 -0.23
CA GLU A 50 -1.75 -7.13 -0.21
C GLU A 50 -3.24 -6.82 -0.06
N THR A 51 -4.04 -7.30 -1.00
CA THR A 51 -5.49 -7.23 -0.90
C THR A 51 -6.03 -8.59 -0.49
N THR A 52 -7.22 -8.63 0.12
CA THR A 52 -7.88 -9.93 0.36
C THR A 52 -8.12 -10.65 -0.97
N GLY A 53 -8.20 -11.99 -0.95
CA GLY A 53 -8.37 -12.79 -2.17
C GLY A 53 -9.67 -12.52 -2.97
N ILE A 54 -10.60 -11.75 -2.40
CA ILE A 54 -11.86 -11.34 -3.03
C ILE A 54 -11.93 -9.84 -3.36
N ALA A 55 -10.89 -9.08 -3.04
CA ALA A 55 -10.88 -7.64 -3.26
C ALA A 55 -10.66 -7.30 -4.74
N ASP A 56 -11.46 -6.36 -5.25
CA ASP A 56 -11.24 -5.76 -6.57
C ASP A 56 -10.09 -4.72 -6.48
N PRO A 57 -9.00 -4.88 -7.25
CA PRO A 57 -7.90 -3.92 -7.26
C PRO A 57 -8.28 -2.58 -7.93
N GLY A 58 -9.28 -2.56 -8.82
CA GLY A 58 -9.64 -1.36 -9.58
C GLY A 58 -9.98 -0.14 -8.72
N PRO A 59 -10.84 -0.27 -7.69
CA PRO A 59 -11.12 0.80 -6.76
C PRO A 59 -9.93 1.27 -5.90
N ILE A 60 -8.96 0.39 -5.63
CA ILE A 60 -7.70 0.77 -4.96
C ILE A 60 -6.86 1.59 -5.92
N CYS A 61 -6.71 1.18 -7.18
CA CYS A 61 -5.94 1.95 -8.15
C CYS A 61 -6.49 3.38 -8.36
N LYS A 62 -7.81 3.56 -8.27
CA LYS A 62 -8.44 4.88 -8.39
C LYS A 62 -8.05 5.85 -7.27
N THR A 63 -7.70 5.37 -6.07
CA THR A 63 -7.31 6.27 -4.96
C THR A 63 -6.00 6.99 -5.23
N PHE A 64 -5.07 6.34 -5.93
CA PHE A 64 -3.76 6.91 -6.26
C PHE A 64 -3.88 8.16 -7.15
N GLY A 65 -4.85 8.20 -8.06
CA GLY A 65 -5.10 9.38 -8.89
C GLY A 65 -5.99 10.44 -8.22
N ALA A 66 -6.77 10.05 -7.22
CA ALA A 66 -7.73 10.93 -6.54
C ALA A 66 -7.10 11.72 -5.38
N ASP A 67 -6.10 11.14 -4.70
CA ASP A 67 -5.43 11.78 -3.57
C ASP A 67 -4.20 12.59 -4.01
N PRO A 68 -4.16 13.92 -3.79
CA PRO A 68 -3.07 14.75 -4.29
C PRO A 68 -1.69 14.38 -3.72
N VAL A 69 -1.63 13.93 -2.46
CA VAL A 69 -0.35 13.55 -1.83
C VAL A 69 0.10 12.22 -2.38
N VAL A 70 -0.78 11.21 -2.41
CA VAL A 70 -0.41 9.90 -2.97
C VAL A 70 -0.02 10.03 -4.44
N ASN A 71 -0.72 10.84 -5.24
CA ASN A 71 -0.39 11.06 -6.65
C ASN A 71 0.95 11.76 -6.86
N ALA A 72 1.35 12.66 -5.94
CA ALA A 72 2.61 13.39 -6.06
C ALA A 72 3.84 12.54 -5.72
N TYR A 73 3.71 11.60 -4.78
CA TYR A 73 4.83 10.83 -4.25
C TYR A 73 4.85 9.35 -4.68
N CYS A 74 3.72 8.82 -5.13
CA CYS A 74 3.58 7.41 -5.48
C CYS A 74 3.05 7.22 -6.89
N LYS A 75 3.52 6.16 -7.55
CA LYS A 75 2.98 5.68 -8.83
C LYS A 75 2.68 4.19 -8.70
N ILE A 76 1.64 3.73 -9.39
CA ILE A 76 1.36 2.29 -9.49
C ILE A 76 2.33 1.69 -10.51
N ASP A 77 3.19 0.78 -10.06
CA ASP A 77 4.12 0.07 -10.94
C ASP A 77 3.44 -1.10 -11.67
N GLY A 78 2.60 -1.86 -10.96
CA GLY A 78 1.83 -2.95 -11.54
C GLY A 78 0.78 -3.52 -10.59
N ILE A 79 -0.12 -4.32 -11.16
CA ILE A 79 -1.08 -5.15 -10.42
C ILE A 79 -0.64 -6.60 -10.63
N LEU A 80 -0.29 -7.28 -9.55
CA LEU A 80 0.14 -8.68 -9.58
C LEU A 80 -0.97 -9.59 -9.05
N THR A 81 -1.18 -10.71 -9.73
CA THR A 81 -2.17 -11.72 -9.33
C THR A 81 -1.50 -13.07 -9.24
N VAL A 82 -1.64 -13.72 -8.08
CA VAL A 82 -1.21 -15.10 -7.88
C VAL A 82 -2.38 -16.01 -8.21
N VAL A 83 -2.15 -17.01 -9.05
CA VAL A 83 -3.17 -17.97 -9.48
C VAL A 83 -2.76 -19.37 -9.04
N ASP A 84 -3.64 -20.04 -8.30
CA ASP A 84 -3.50 -21.47 -8.00
C ASP A 84 -3.88 -22.28 -9.24
N SER A 85 -2.87 -22.80 -9.95
CA SER A 85 -3.09 -23.56 -11.19
C SER A 85 -3.87 -24.87 -11.00
N ALA A 86 -3.82 -25.48 -9.81
CA ALA A 86 -4.54 -26.73 -9.54
C ALA A 86 -6.04 -26.48 -9.35
N HIS A 87 -6.40 -25.30 -8.84
CA HIS A 87 -7.76 -24.98 -8.45
C HIS A 87 -8.45 -23.90 -9.30
N PHE A 88 -7.73 -23.17 -10.17
CA PHE A 88 -8.25 -22.01 -10.92
C PHE A 88 -9.57 -22.23 -11.67
N LEU A 89 -9.78 -23.41 -12.26
CA LEU A 89 -11.02 -23.72 -12.99
C LEU A 89 -12.15 -24.27 -12.11
N THR A 90 -11.85 -24.54 -10.84
CA THR A 90 -12.72 -25.33 -9.94
C THR A 90 -13.09 -24.60 -8.64
N GLN A 91 -12.30 -23.61 -8.23
CA GLN A 91 -12.67 -22.69 -7.16
C GLN A 91 -13.69 -21.67 -7.69
N PRO A 92 -14.75 -21.38 -6.92
CA PRO A 92 -15.78 -20.41 -7.30
C PRO A 92 -15.24 -18.99 -7.41
#